data_AF-A0A3E0N287-F1
#
_entry.id   AF-A0A3E0N287-F1
#
_cell.length_a   1.000
_cell.length_b   1.000
_cell.length_c   1.000
_cell.angle_alpha   90.00
_cell.angle_beta   90.00
_cell.angle_gamma   90.00
#
_symmetry.space_group_name_H-M   'P 1'
#
loop_
_entity.id
_entity.type
_entity.pdbx_description
1 polymer ?
#
loop_
_entity_poly.entity_id
_entity_poly.type
_entity_poly.pdbx_seq_one_letter_code
_entity_poly.pdbx_strand_id
1 'polypeptide(L)'
;MSVYLGTHGEVELQRQFDGSDLRSTINPSDVNATQKRFSFDFEHGQLLSGDQIEITSTDGTALDFIDSYTKTSVKKFIHVDELDGIRLYDSFANAVNGGTANATALATPANDLPIRVKVENAEYKVLAQVNGFELNTERETVDTTTLSDEFRNRISTLMSGSGRMSAFWEYTGNTSQELPNYLVELSLRTRVGSQFKARFYIKRTDHNPGGAAANDNDEIFYEFTGVLTSCAVQFAPNNTVQVEADFITTGLIQLRMNLETESKALQENDSELLLEQGTDNAVLLDP
;
A
#
# COMPACT_ATOMS: atom_id res chain seq x y z
N MET A 1 4.91 -27.61 13.15
CA MET A 1 5.84 -26.57 12.68
C MET A 1 5.84 -26.61 11.16
N SER A 2 5.10 -25.69 10.55
CA SER A 2 5.04 -25.55 9.09
C SER A 2 5.69 -24.23 8.73
N VAL A 3 6.91 -24.31 8.24
CA VAL A 3 7.67 -23.14 7.76
C VAL A 3 7.52 -23.12 6.25
N TYR A 4 6.92 -22.07 5.72
CA TYR A 4 6.77 -21.89 4.28
C TYR A 4 7.87 -21.00 3.76
N LEU A 5 8.69 -21.54 2.86
CA LEU A 5 9.80 -20.84 2.22
C LEU A 5 9.44 -20.56 0.77
N GLY A 6 9.41 -19.29 0.39
CA GLY A 6 9.29 -18.87 -1.00
C GLY A 6 10.56 -18.16 -1.44
N THR A 7 11.27 -18.69 -2.45
CA THR A 7 12.47 -18.06 -3.05
C THR A 7 12.21 -17.42 -4.41
N HIS A 8 11.06 -17.72 -5.02
CA HIS A 8 10.61 -17.16 -6.30
C HIS A 8 9.25 -16.47 -6.19
N GLY A 9 8.66 -16.48 -4.99
CA GLY A 9 7.36 -15.91 -4.75
C GLY A 9 7.45 -14.41 -4.64
N GLU A 10 6.76 -13.70 -5.51
CA GLU A 10 6.55 -12.28 -5.33
C GLU A 10 5.65 -12.02 -4.12
N VAL A 11 5.90 -10.92 -3.45
CA VAL A 11 5.09 -10.45 -2.33
C VAL A 11 4.31 -9.25 -2.81
N GLU A 12 2.99 -9.27 -2.69
CA GLU A 12 2.20 -8.06 -2.84
C GLU A 12 1.85 -7.51 -1.48
N LEU A 13 1.98 -6.19 -1.34
CA LEU A 13 1.59 -5.45 -0.16
C LEU A 13 0.46 -4.49 -0.53
N GLN A 14 -0.55 -4.47 0.30
CA GLN A 14 -1.52 -3.39 0.34
C GLN A 14 -1.29 -2.62 1.63
N ARG A 15 -1.02 -1.32 1.47
CA ARG A 15 -0.89 -0.37 2.57
C ARG A 15 -2.20 -0.32 3.34
N GLN A 16 -2.17 -0.49 4.66
CA GLN A 16 -3.35 -0.27 5.51
C GLN A 16 -3.14 0.98 6.35
N PHE A 17 -4.17 1.81 6.43
CA PHE A 17 -4.22 2.93 7.36
C PHE A 17 -5.41 2.70 8.28
N ASP A 18 -5.11 2.40 9.56
CA ASP A 18 -6.10 2.19 10.62
C ASP A 18 -6.50 3.54 11.29
N GLY A 19 -6.00 4.66 10.77
CA GLY A 19 -6.26 5.98 11.34
C GLY A 19 -7.65 6.51 10.99
N SER A 20 -8.23 7.26 11.93
CA SER A 20 -9.39 8.11 11.72
C SER A 20 -9.12 9.18 10.66
N ASP A 21 -10.18 9.68 10.02
CA ASP A 21 -10.11 10.83 9.12
C ASP A 21 -9.25 11.97 9.72
N LEU A 22 -8.19 12.37 9.02
CA LEU A 22 -7.35 13.50 9.41
C LEU A 22 -8.07 14.80 9.03
N ARG A 23 -8.03 15.82 9.88
CA ARG A 23 -8.68 17.12 9.61
C ARG A 23 -7.67 18.23 9.79
N SER A 24 -7.63 19.15 8.82
CA SER A 24 -6.76 20.33 8.85
C SER A 24 -7.47 21.49 8.16
N THR A 25 -6.90 22.68 8.30
CA THR A 25 -7.19 23.81 7.42
C THR A 25 -5.99 24.02 6.50
N ILE A 26 -6.23 24.34 5.23
CA ILE A 26 -5.20 24.84 4.32
C ILE A 26 -5.33 26.36 4.27
N ASN A 27 -4.29 27.06 4.71
CA ASN A 27 -4.20 28.50 4.58
C ASN A 27 -3.54 28.87 3.24
N PRO A 28 -3.80 30.07 2.68
CA PRO A 28 -3.11 30.53 1.47
C PRO A 28 -1.58 30.55 1.59
N SER A 29 -1.04 30.71 2.79
CA SER A 29 0.40 30.63 3.08
C SER A 29 0.99 29.23 2.94
N ASP A 30 0.17 28.20 3.07
CA ASP A 30 0.61 26.81 3.10
C ASP A 30 0.79 26.24 1.69
N VAL A 31 0.36 26.99 0.66
CA VAL A 31 0.38 26.56 -0.74
C VAL A 31 1.41 27.37 -1.53
N ASN A 32 2.43 26.67 -2.02
CA ASN A 32 3.39 27.19 -2.97
C ASN A 32 3.05 26.72 -4.39
N ALA A 33 2.28 27.54 -5.11
CA ALA A 33 1.86 27.26 -6.48
C ALA A 33 3.04 27.06 -7.45
N THR A 34 4.12 27.84 -7.30
CA THR A 34 5.30 27.75 -8.18
C THR A 34 6.04 26.43 -8.01
N GLN A 35 6.16 25.93 -6.78
CA GLN A 35 6.80 24.66 -6.48
C GLN A 35 5.84 23.46 -6.51
N LYS A 36 4.55 23.70 -6.80
CA LYS A 36 3.45 22.72 -6.75
C LYS A 36 3.43 21.94 -5.44
N ARG A 37 3.70 22.64 -4.34
CA ARG A 37 3.91 22.08 -3.01
C ARG A 37 2.94 22.73 -2.04
N PHE A 38 2.43 21.95 -1.10
CA PHE A 38 1.65 22.47 0.02
C PHE A 38 1.93 21.66 1.28
N SER A 39 1.56 22.16 2.46
CA SER A 39 1.76 21.45 3.74
C SER A 39 0.45 21.25 4.49
N PHE A 40 0.42 20.24 5.36
CA PHE A 40 -0.63 20.06 6.36
C PHE A 40 -0.06 20.31 7.76
N ASP A 41 -0.93 20.62 8.71
CA ASP A 41 -0.60 20.65 10.15
C ASP A 41 -0.72 19.26 10.80
N PHE A 42 -0.31 18.22 10.08
CA PHE A 42 -0.33 16.84 10.58
C PHE A 42 0.99 16.49 11.26
N GLU A 43 0.96 15.53 12.19
CA GLU A 43 2.20 15.02 12.77
C GLU A 43 3.06 14.33 11.70
N HIS A 44 4.37 14.53 11.79
CA HIS A 44 5.34 13.90 10.90
C HIS A 44 5.16 12.36 10.87
N GLY A 45 5.21 11.77 9.66
CA GLY A 45 5.05 10.34 9.45
C GLY A 45 3.60 9.82 9.41
N GLN A 46 2.60 10.70 9.55
CA GLN A 46 1.19 10.34 9.35
C GLN A 46 0.82 10.11 7.89
N LEU A 47 1.57 10.67 6.94
CA LEU A 47 1.42 10.48 5.51
C LEU A 47 2.76 10.03 4.93
N LEU A 48 2.75 9.05 4.03
CA LEU A 48 3.96 8.52 3.40
C LEU A 48 3.93 8.75 1.89
N SER A 49 5.11 8.86 1.29
CA SER A 49 5.24 8.91 -0.16
C SER A 49 4.66 7.65 -0.80
N GLY A 50 3.85 7.85 -1.85
CA GLY A 50 3.11 6.79 -2.52
C GLY A 50 1.73 6.48 -1.93
N ASP A 51 1.33 7.08 -0.80
CA ASP A 51 -0.03 6.92 -0.28
C ASP A 51 -1.05 7.55 -1.25
N GLN A 52 -2.19 6.89 -1.43
CA GLN A 52 -3.35 7.45 -2.10
C GLN A 52 -4.25 8.09 -1.04
N ILE A 53 -4.53 9.38 -1.19
CA ILE A 53 -5.40 10.13 -0.29
C ILE A 53 -6.61 10.67 -1.03
N GLU A 54 -7.73 10.70 -0.32
CA GLU A 54 -8.90 11.50 -0.65
C GLU A 54 -8.90 12.75 0.22
N ILE A 55 -8.85 13.93 -0.41
CA ILE A 55 -9.01 15.22 0.25
C ILE A 55 -10.43 15.69 -0.03
N THR A 56 -11.20 16.00 1.01
CA THR A 56 -12.57 16.50 0.92
C THR A 56 -12.71 17.79 1.72
N SER A 57 -13.32 18.82 1.12
CA SER A 57 -13.72 20.03 1.83
C SER A 57 -14.85 19.73 2.82
N THR A 58 -14.75 20.29 4.02
CA THR A 58 -15.72 20.07 5.11
C THR A 58 -16.83 21.12 5.17
N ASP A 59 -16.64 22.27 4.53
CA ASP A 59 -17.63 23.36 4.46
C ASP A 59 -18.38 23.41 3.12
N GLY A 60 -18.08 22.48 2.20
CA GLY A 60 -18.73 22.36 0.89
C GLY A 60 -18.16 23.30 -0.16
N THR A 61 -17.08 24.02 0.12
CA THR A 61 -16.35 24.82 -0.88
C THR A 61 -15.51 23.93 -1.82
N ALA A 62 -15.22 24.45 -3.01
CA ALA A 62 -14.34 23.76 -3.96
C ALA A 62 -12.90 23.73 -3.42
N LEU A 63 -12.13 22.71 -3.80
CA LEU A 63 -10.70 22.63 -3.48
C LEU A 63 -9.91 23.57 -4.40
N ASP A 64 -10.05 24.87 -4.20
CA ASP A 64 -9.50 25.96 -5.03
C ASP A 64 -7.98 26.08 -4.96
N PHE A 65 -7.33 25.41 -4.00
CA PHE A 65 -5.87 25.27 -3.97
C PHE A 65 -5.32 24.36 -5.10
N ILE A 66 -6.19 23.60 -5.77
CA ILE A 66 -5.85 22.84 -6.98
C ILE A 66 -6.25 23.69 -8.18
N ASP A 67 -5.31 23.88 -9.10
CA ASP A 67 -5.53 24.78 -10.23
C ASP A 67 -6.75 24.35 -11.07
N SER A 68 -7.63 25.31 -11.34
CA SER A 68 -8.87 25.13 -12.11
C SER A 68 -9.82 24.04 -11.58
N TYR A 69 -9.73 23.69 -10.29
CA TYR A 69 -10.55 22.64 -9.69
C TYR A 69 -11.86 23.19 -9.10
N THR A 70 -12.98 22.54 -9.43
CA THR A 70 -14.34 23.02 -9.06
C THR A 70 -15.10 22.06 -8.14
N LYS A 71 -14.50 20.90 -7.81
CA LYS A 71 -15.14 19.88 -6.98
C LYS A 71 -14.68 20.02 -5.53
N THR A 72 -15.47 19.43 -4.63
CA THR A 72 -15.25 19.45 -3.18
C THR A 72 -14.43 18.26 -2.68
N SER A 73 -14.21 17.23 -3.51
CA SER A 73 -13.37 16.07 -3.17
C SER A 73 -12.47 15.68 -4.33
N VAL A 74 -11.26 15.23 -4.02
CA VAL A 74 -10.27 14.75 -4.99
C VAL A 74 -9.52 13.54 -4.44
N LYS A 75 -9.23 12.55 -5.29
CA LYS A 75 -8.34 11.42 -4.97
C LYS A 75 -7.03 11.56 -5.74
N LYS A 76 -5.89 11.54 -5.05
CA LYS A 76 -4.54 11.67 -5.63
C LYS A 76 -3.53 10.85 -4.86
N PHE A 77 -2.42 10.51 -5.51
CA PHE A 77 -1.24 9.98 -4.84
C PHE A 77 -0.37 11.14 -4.33
N ILE A 78 0.31 10.94 -3.20
CA ILE A 78 1.16 11.96 -2.59
C ILE A 78 2.63 11.61 -2.60
N HIS A 79 3.46 12.63 -2.74
CA HIS A 79 4.87 12.59 -2.38
C HIS A 79 5.09 13.53 -1.20
N VAL A 80 5.75 13.02 -0.15
CA VAL A 80 6.15 13.80 1.03
C VAL A 80 7.66 14.02 0.94
N ASP A 81 8.08 15.28 0.93
CA ASP A 81 9.51 15.64 0.91
C ASP A 81 10.13 15.73 2.31
N GLU A 82 11.43 15.97 2.36
CA GLU A 82 12.23 16.05 3.61
C GLU A 82 11.79 17.14 4.60
N LEU A 83 10.95 18.08 4.15
CA LEU A 83 10.41 19.19 4.92
C LEU A 83 8.88 19.05 5.11
N ASP A 84 8.34 17.84 5.00
CA ASP A 84 6.90 17.50 5.15
C ASP A 84 5.96 18.22 4.19
N GLY A 85 6.48 18.70 3.07
CA GLY A 85 5.66 19.27 2.03
C GLY A 85 5.24 18.23 1.03
N ILE A 86 4.03 18.42 0.54
CA ILE A 86 3.28 17.44 -0.18
C ILE A 86 3.10 17.91 -1.62
N ARG A 87 3.31 16.98 -2.55
CA ARG A 87 2.96 17.13 -3.96
C ARG A 87 1.91 16.09 -4.33
N LEU A 88 0.95 16.49 -5.16
CA LEU A 88 -0.13 15.62 -5.65
C LEU A 88 0.20 15.06 -7.03
N TYR A 89 -0.16 13.80 -7.26
CA TYR A 89 0.05 13.09 -8.52
C TYR A 89 -1.17 12.25 -8.90
N ASP A 90 -1.34 12.04 -10.21
CA ASP A 90 -2.35 11.14 -10.76
C ASP A 90 -1.94 9.66 -10.75
N SER A 91 -0.64 9.37 -10.63
CA SER A 91 -0.12 8.01 -10.62
C SER A 91 0.87 7.77 -9.48
N PHE A 92 0.83 6.55 -8.95
CA PHE A 92 1.76 6.06 -7.93
C PHE A 92 3.22 6.22 -8.36
N ALA A 93 3.54 5.85 -9.61
CA ALA A 93 4.90 5.96 -10.15
C ALA A 93 5.47 7.38 -10.09
N ASN A 94 4.65 8.39 -10.34
CA ASN A 94 5.08 9.78 -10.24
C ASN A 94 5.18 10.24 -8.78
N ALA A 95 4.30 9.74 -7.91
CA ALA A 95 4.31 10.04 -6.47
C ALA A 95 5.54 9.49 -5.76
N VAL A 96 5.99 8.30 -6.12
CA VAL A 96 7.22 7.72 -5.56
C VAL A 96 8.46 8.45 -6.08
N ASN A 97 8.47 8.85 -7.35
CA ASN A 97 9.59 9.61 -7.94
C ASN A 97 9.71 11.06 -7.45
N GLY A 98 8.61 11.71 -7.05
CA GLY A 98 8.62 13.06 -6.47
C GLY A 98 8.96 14.21 -7.44
N GLY A 99 9.01 13.95 -8.74
CA GLY A 99 9.37 14.94 -9.77
C GLY A 99 8.32 16.04 -9.95
N THR A 100 8.75 17.29 -10.21
CA THR A 100 7.86 18.46 -10.33
C THR A 100 7.11 18.55 -11.67
N ALA A 101 7.63 17.89 -12.72
CA ALA A 101 7.04 17.93 -14.06
C ALA A 101 5.60 17.38 -14.07
N ASN A 102 5.40 16.21 -13.46
CA ASN A 102 4.12 15.49 -13.44
C ASN A 102 3.26 15.79 -12.20
N ALA A 103 3.73 16.67 -11.31
CA ALA A 103 2.94 17.09 -10.16
C ALA A 103 1.72 17.92 -10.62
N THR A 104 0.58 17.70 -9.97
CA THR A 104 -0.65 18.48 -10.20
C THR A 104 -0.38 19.97 -9.96
N ALA A 105 -0.87 20.82 -10.85
CA ALA A 105 -0.75 22.26 -10.68
C ALA A 105 -1.58 22.73 -9.49
N LEU A 106 -0.98 23.58 -8.65
CA LEU A 106 -1.64 24.19 -7.51
C LEU A 106 -1.88 25.67 -7.79
N ALA A 107 -2.93 26.22 -7.18
CA ALA A 107 -3.25 27.64 -7.15
C ALA A 107 -3.27 28.11 -5.69
N THR A 108 -3.01 29.39 -5.45
CA THR A 108 -3.16 29.95 -4.10
C THR A 108 -4.66 30.09 -3.80
N PRO A 109 -5.18 29.44 -2.75
CA PRO A 109 -6.59 29.53 -2.40
C PRO A 109 -6.96 30.95 -1.96
N ALA A 110 -8.22 31.35 -2.19
CA ALA A 110 -8.66 32.72 -1.88
C ALA A 110 -8.93 32.92 -0.39
N ASN A 111 -9.33 31.86 0.32
CA ASN A 111 -9.63 31.84 1.74
C ASN A 111 -9.05 30.58 2.38
N ASP A 112 -9.06 30.56 3.72
CA ASP A 112 -8.73 29.35 4.48
C ASP A 112 -9.75 28.24 4.16
N LEU A 113 -9.24 27.06 3.82
CA LEU A 113 -10.05 25.93 3.35
C LEU A 113 -10.01 24.78 4.38
N PRO A 114 -11.11 24.51 5.09
CA PRO A 114 -11.17 23.42 6.05
C PRO A 114 -11.39 22.08 5.34
N ILE A 115 -10.43 21.17 5.47
CA ILE A 115 -10.40 19.89 4.76
C ILE A 115 -10.37 18.69 5.68
N ARG A 116 -10.73 17.56 5.09
CA ARG A 116 -10.61 16.23 5.66
C ARG A 116 -9.81 15.37 4.70
N VAL A 117 -8.80 14.68 5.20
CA VAL A 117 -7.94 13.78 4.44
C VAL A 117 -8.15 12.36 4.94
N LYS A 118 -8.44 11.46 4.01
CA LYS A 118 -8.56 10.02 4.25
C LYS A 118 -7.56 9.28 3.37
N VAL A 119 -6.78 8.38 3.96
CA VAL A 119 -5.89 7.50 3.19
C VAL A 119 -6.73 6.35 2.64
N GLU A 120 -6.88 6.27 1.32
CA GLU A 120 -7.62 5.22 0.62
C GLU A 120 -6.67 4.41 -0.26
N ASN A 121 -5.86 3.55 0.36
CA ASN A 121 -4.95 2.67 -0.35
C ASN A 121 -5.68 1.40 -0.81
N ALA A 122 -6.28 1.45 -1.99
CA ALA A 122 -7.19 0.42 -2.48
C ALA A 122 -6.52 -0.80 -3.13
N GLU A 123 -5.28 -0.69 -3.60
CA GLU A 123 -4.67 -1.68 -4.49
C GLU A 123 -3.52 -2.46 -3.83
N TYR A 124 -3.44 -3.76 -4.12
CA TYR A 124 -2.24 -4.56 -3.84
C TYR A 124 -1.16 -4.21 -4.86
N LYS A 125 0.07 -4.03 -4.38
CA LYS A 125 1.21 -3.73 -5.22
C LYS A 125 2.34 -4.69 -4.91
N VAL A 126 2.94 -5.23 -5.98
CA VAL A 126 4.12 -6.09 -5.90
C VAL A 126 5.26 -5.32 -5.26
N LEU A 127 5.89 -5.90 -4.24
CA LEU A 127 7.14 -5.47 -3.67
C LEU A 127 8.29 -5.88 -4.59
N ALA A 128 9.08 -4.90 -5.04
CA ALA A 128 10.19 -5.17 -5.94
C ALA A 128 11.32 -5.96 -5.25
N GLN A 129 12.01 -6.80 -6.04
CA GLN A 129 13.26 -7.49 -5.68
C GLN A 129 13.21 -8.33 -4.38
N VAL A 130 12.10 -9.03 -4.13
CA VAL A 130 12.01 -10.00 -3.03
C VAL A 130 12.92 -11.19 -3.32
N ASN A 131 13.88 -11.43 -2.41
CA ASN A 131 14.81 -12.55 -2.47
C ASN A 131 14.22 -13.81 -1.83
N GLY A 132 13.38 -13.61 -0.82
CA GLY A 132 12.59 -14.69 -0.27
C GLY A 132 11.83 -14.31 0.98
N PHE A 133 10.90 -15.16 1.36
CA PHE A 133 10.10 -14.99 2.57
C PHE A 133 9.94 -16.31 3.31
N GLU A 134 9.71 -16.18 4.61
CA GLU A 134 9.35 -17.22 5.53
C GLU A 134 8.04 -16.85 6.22
N LEU A 135 7.06 -17.76 6.19
CA LEU A 135 5.83 -17.62 6.97
C LEU A 135 5.67 -18.82 7.89
N ASN A 136 5.46 -18.53 9.17
CA ASN A 136 5.14 -19.50 10.21
C ASN A 136 3.72 -19.23 10.73
N THR A 137 2.89 -20.27 10.71
CA THR A 137 1.48 -20.21 11.11
C THR A 137 1.25 -20.60 12.57
N GLU A 138 2.32 -20.74 13.37
CA GLU A 138 2.22 -21.07 14.79
C GLU A 138 2.30 -19.82 15.67
N ARG A 139 1.31 -19.67 16.56
CA ARG A 139 1.21 -18.55 17.51
C ARG A 139 2.29 -18.55 18.61
N GLU A 140 2.80 -19.72 18.99
CA GLU A 140 3.69 -19.89 20.15
C GLU A 140 5.17 -19.55 19.86
N THR A 141 5.56 -19.50 18.58
CA THR A 141 6.92 -19.16 18.14
C THR A 141 7.11 -17.67 17.88
N VAL A 142 6.07 -16.86 18.09
CA VAL A 142 6.09 -15.44 17.77
C VAL A 142 6.92 -14.68 18.81
N ASP A 143 8.08 -14.17 18.39
CA ASP A 143 8.89 -13.30 19.24
C ASP A 143 8.21 -11.93 19.37
N THR A 144 7.76 -11.63 20.58
CA THR A 144 7.09 -10.37 20.95
C THR A 144 7.96 -9.50 21.87
N THR A 145 9.24 -9.85 22.06
CA THR A 145 10.14 -9.16 22.98
C THR A 145 10.48 -7.74 22.54
N THR A 146 10.36 -7.45 21.24
CA THR A 146 10.59 -6.13 20.66
C THR A 146 9.35 -5.23 20.70
N LEU A 147 8.16 -5.77 21.01
CA LEU A 147 6.91 -5.03 21.08
C LEU A 147 6.70 -4.44 22.48
N SER A 148 6.24 -3.19 22.54
CA SER A 148 5.87 -2.54 23.82
C SER A 148 4.74 -3.28 24.53
N ASP A 149 4.77 -3.32 25.87
CA ASP A 149 3.86 -4.11 26.72
C ASP A 149 2.36 -3.84 26.45
N GLU A 150 2.00 -2.60 26.12
CA GLU A 150 0.62 -2.20 25.80
C GLU A 150 0.14 -2.82 24.47
N PHE A 151 1.02 -2.89 23.47
CA PHE A 151 0.72 -3.46 22.16
C PHE A 151 0.68 -5.00 22.23
N ARG A 152 1.56 -5.58 23.06
CA ARG A 152 1.63 -7.02 23.33
C ARG A 152 0.33 -7.55 23.92
N ASN A 153 -0.25 -6.84 24.90
CA ASN A 153 -1.51 -7.23 25.51
C ASN A 153 -2.70 -7.14 24.54
N ARG A 154 -2.69 -6.18 23.61
CA ARG A 154 -3.75 -6.01 22.61
C ARG A 154 -3.67 -7.01 21.47
N ILE A 155 -2.45 -7.34 21.02
CA ILE A 155 -2.24 -8.20 19.85
C ILE A 155 -2.16 -9.68 20.22
N SER A 156 -1.77 -10.05 21.45
CA SER A 156 -1.60 -11.45 21.85
C SER A 156 -2.83 -12.33 21.56
N THR A 157 -4.05 -11.79 21.68
CA THR A 157 -5.30 -12.51 21.40
C THR A 157 -5.63 -12.65 19.91
N LEU A 158 -5.01 -11.83 19.05
CA LEU A 158 -5.24 -11.75 17.60
C LEU A 158 -4.09 -12.33 16.75
N MET A 159 -2.98 -12.73 17.39
CA MET A 159 -1.82 -13.31 16.71
C MET A 159 -2.15 -14.69 16.13
N SER A 160 -1.83 -14.86 14.85
CA SER A 160 -2.01 -16.11 14.13
C SER A 160 -0.70 -16.73 13.64
N GLY A 161 0.41 -16.00 13.70
CA GLY A 161 1.69 -16.43 13.16
C GLY A 161 2.70 -15.29 13.10
N SER A 162 3.86 -15.59 12.53
CA SER A 162 4.94 -14.64 12.29
C SER A 162 5.68 -15.00 11.02
N GLY A 163 6.40 -14.05 10.46
CA GLY A 163 7.22 -14.30 9.30
C GLY A 163 8.33 -13.28 9.15
N ARG A 164 9.19 -13.57 8.19
CA ARG A 164 10.29 -12.71 7.78
C ARG A 164 10.30 -12.64 6.27
N MET A 165 10.57 -11.46 5.73
CA MET A 165 10.83 -11.28 4.31
C MET A 165 12.17 -10.59 4.09
N SER A 166 12.81 -10.92 2.98
CA SER A 166 14.06 -10.31 2.54
C SER A 166 13.92 -9.81 1.12
N ALA A 167 14.36 -8.58 0.88
CA ALA A 167 14.38 -7.94 -0.43
C ALA A 167 15.68 -7.17 -0.62
N PHE A 168 16.09 -6.93 -1.87
CA PHE A 168 17.20 -6.01 -2.13
C PHE A 168 16.70 -4.57 -1.97
N TRP A 169 17.47 -3.73 -1.28
CA TRP A 169 17.07 -2.33 -1.10
C TRP A 169 17.22 -1.56 -2.40
N GLU A 170 16.12 -0.94 -2.82
CA GLU A 170 16.08 -0.07 -3.98
C GLU A 170 15.14 1.10 -3.70
N TYR A 171 15.51 2.30 -4.16
CA TYR A 171 14.76 3.54 -3.96
C TYR A 171 14.41 4.27 -5.28
N THR A 172 14.94 3.83 -6.42
CA THR A 172 14.72 4.41 -7.77
C THR A 172 14.33 3.38 -8.83
N GLY A 173 13.88 2.20 -8.39
CA GLY A 173 13.62 1.05 -9.24
C GLY A 173 12.39 1.18 -10.12
N ASN A 174 11.77 0.05 -10.45
CA ASN A 174 10.50 0.04 -11.18
C ASN A 174 9.41 0.73 -10.33
N THR A 175 9.13 1.98 -10.64
CA THR A 175 8.14 2.79 -9.90
C THR A 175 6.68 2.35 -10.12
N SER A 176 6.46 1.29 -10.90
CA SER A 176 5.16 0.62 -11.00
C SER A 176 4.94 -0.40 -9.86
N GLN A 177 6.02 -0.77 -9.16
CA GLN A 177 6.03 -1.68 -8.02
C GLN A 177 6.28 -0.89 -6.72
N GLU A 178 5.89 -1.47 -5.59
CA GLU A 178 6.28 -0.95 -4.27
C GLU A 178 7.77 -1.12 -4.07
N LEU A 179 8.43 -0.05 -3.64
CA LEU A 179 9.86 -0.05 -3.40
C LEU A 179 10.13 -0.62 -2.01
N PRO A 180 11.17 -1.45 -1.82
CA PRO A 180 11.58 -1.94 -0.49
C PRO A 180 11.90 -0.83 0.51
N ASN A 181 12.19 0.39 0.05
CA ASN A 181 12.26 1.58 0.91
C ASN A 181 10.98 1.80 1.73
N TYR A 182 9.81 1.45 1.19
CA TYR A 182 8.54 1.55 1.89
C TYR A 182 8.51 0.72 3.19
N LEU A 183 9.17 -0.45 3.23
CA LEU A 183 9.25 -1.27 4.44
C LEU A 183 10.03 -0.56 5.55
N VAL A 184 11.04 0.23 5.19
CA VAL A 184 11.84 1.03 6.13
C VAL A 184 10.98 2.18 6.66
N GLU A 185 10.27 2.90 5.79
CA GLU A 185 9.35 3.96 6.17
C GLU A 185 8.23 3.46 7.10
N LEU A 186 7.68 2.28 6.80
CA LEU A 186 6.68 1.62 7.64
C LEU A 186 7.22 1.27 9.03
N SER A 187 8.46 0.81 9.14
CA SER A 187 9.07 0.49 10.43
C SER A 187 9.24 1.72 11.33
N LEU A 188 9.50 2.89 10.75
CA LEU A 188 9.54 4.16 11.47
C LEU A 188 8.13 4.59 11.94
N ARG A 189 7.07 4.10 11.28
CA ARG A 189 5.66 4.31 11.65
C ARG A 189 5.16 3.39 12.76
N THR A 190 6.01 2.56 13.36
CA THR A 190 5.66 1.59 14.43
C THR A 190 4.96 2.22 15.64
N ARG A 191 5.02 3.55 15.81
CA ARG A 191 4.26 4.24 16.87
C ARG A 191 2.76 4.39 16.60
N VAL A 192 2.29 4.31 15.35
CA VAL A 192 0.87 4.58 14.99
C VAL A 192 0.15 3.39 14.36
N GLY A 193 0.85 2.33 13.96
CA GLY A 193 0.22 1.08 13.51
C GLY A 193 0.60 0.74 12.08
N SER A 194 1.78 0.13 11.93
CA SER A 194 2.32 -0.39 10.68
C SER A 194 1.62 -1.68 10.22
N GLN A 195 0.29 -1.63 10.05
CA GLN A 195 -0.47 -2.74 9.49
C GLN A 195 -0.34 -2.77 7.97
N PHE A 196 -0.27 -3.96 7.40
CA PHE A 196 -0.29 -4.19 5.96
C PHE A 196 -1.09 -5.46 5.67
N LYS A 197 -1.72 -5.51 4.51
CA LYS A 197 -2.22 -6.78 3.96
C LYS A 197 -1.21 -7.30 2.98
N ALA A 198 -0.93 -8.59 3.02
CA ALA A 198 0.02 -9.20 2.12
C ALA A 198 -0.55 -10.42 1.41
N ARG A 199 -0.10 -10.59 0.17
CA ARG A 199 -0.26 -11.82 -0.62
C ARG A 199 1.12 -12.37 -0.94
N PHE A 200 1.41 -13.54 -0.40
CA PHE A 200 2.68 -14.22 -0.62
C PHE A 200 2.45 -15.33 -1.62
N TYR A 201 2.96 -15.17 -2.85
CA TYR A 201 2.71 -16.10 -3.93
C TYR A 201 3.62 -17.32 -3.82
N ILE A 202 3.03 -18.51 -3.89
CA ILE A 202 3.74 -19.78 -4.09
C ILE A 202 3.88 -20.04 -5.59
N LYS A 203 2.85 -19.69 -6.35
CA LYS A 203 2.77 -19.83 -7.80
C LYS A 203 2.06 -18.61 -8.38
N ARG A 204 2.58 -18.10 -9.50
CA ARG A 204 1.98 -17.02 -10.28
C ARG A 204 1.75 -17.49 -11.72
N THR A 205 0.92 -16.75 -12.44
CA THR A 205 0.65 -16.85 -13.89
C THR A 205 1.87 -16.97 -14.81
N ASP A 206 3.06 -16.57 -14.37
CA ASP A 206 4.31 -16.65 -15.14
C ASP A 206 5.26 -17.77 -14.66
N HIS A 207 4.89 -18.49 -13.60
CA HIS A 207 5.69 -19.53 -12.97
C HIS A 207 4.96 -20.88 -12.98
N ASN A 208 5.18 -21.68 -14.03
CA ASN A 208 4.64 -23.03 -14.15
C ASN A 208 5.73 -24.12 -14.01
N PRO A 209 6.08 -24.54 -12.78
CA PRO A 209 7.09 -25.58 -12.57
C PRO A 209 6.62 -26.97 -13.04
N GLY A 210 5.31 -27.17 -13.21
CA GLY A 210 4.73 -28.43 -13.67
C GLY A 210 4.74 -28.61 -15.19
N GLY A 211 5.02 -27.56 -15.96
CA GLY A 211 5.05 -27.58 -17.44
C GLY A 211 3.71 -27.92 -18.12
N ALA A 212 2.62 -27.97 -17.35
CA ALA A 212 1.28 -28.26 -17.87
C ALA A 212 0.61 -26.95 -18.31
N ALA A 213 0.42 -26.77 -19.62
CA ALA A 213 -0.12 -25.52 -20.19
C ALA A 213 -1.50 -25.11 -19.63
N ALA A 214 -2.31 -26.08 -19.17
CA ALA A 214 -3.59 -25.81 -18.53
C ALA A 214 -3.46 -25.06 -17.19
N ASN A 215 -2.28 -25.08 -16.60
CA ASN A 215 -1.98 -24.51 -15.29
C ASN A 215 -1.12 -23.24 -15.40
N ASP A 216 -0.90 -22.71 -16.61
CA ASP A 216 -0.06 -21.52 -16.78
C ASP A 216 -0.64 -20.32 -16.03
N ASN A 217 -1.98 -20.19 -15.98
CA ASN A 217 -2.65 -19.03 -15.37
C ASN A 217 -3.00 -19.19 -13.88
N ASP A 218 -2.61 -20.29 -13.21
CA ASP A 218 -2.98 -20.45 -11.81
C ASP A 218 -2.12 -19.56 -10.89
N GLU A 219 -2.78 -18.91 -9.95
CA GLU A 219 -2.14 -18.23 -8.84
C GLU A 219 -2.44 -18.96 -7.54
N ILE A 220 -1.41 -19.22 -6.74
CA ILE A 220 -1.57 -19.80 -5.41
C ILE A 220 -0.83 -18.88 -4.46
N PHE A 221 -1.54 -18.33 -3.48
CA PHE A 221 -0.98 -17.35 -2.56
C PHE A 221 -1.54 -17.48 -1.15
N TYR A 222 -0.70 -17.15 -0.16
CA TYR A 222 -1.16 -16.92 1.21
C TYR A 222 -1.64 -15.48 1.34
N GLU A 223 -2.88 -15.30 1.77
CA GLU A 223 -3.44 -14.00 2.12
C GLU A 223 -3.51 -13.88 3.65
N PHE A 224 -2.95 -12.79 4.18
CA PHE A 224 -3.00 -12.45 5.59
C PHE A 224 -2.88 -10.94 5.82
N THR A 225 -3.30 -10.49 7.00
CA THR A 225 -3.00 -9.15 7.51
C THR A 225 -1.86 -9.27 8.50
N GLY A 226 -0.88 -8.37 8.45
CA GLY A 226 0.28 -8.39 9.32
C GLY A 226 0.67 -7.01 9.82
N VAL A 227 1.48 -7.01 10.86
CA VAL A 227 2.10 -5.81 11.45
C VAL A 227 3.61 -6.01 11.41
N LEU A 228 4.33 -5.03 10.85
CA LEU A 228 5.80 -5.03 10.89
C LEU A 228 6.27 -4.81 12.33
N THR A 229 7.16 -5.67 12.80
CA THR A 229 7.76 -5.57 14.13
C THR A 229 9.17 -4.98 14.08
N SER A 230 9.92 -5.31 13.04
CA SER A 230 11.28 -4.85 12.84
C SER A 230 11.58 -4.76 11.34
N CYS A 231 12.40 -3.79 10.96
CA CYS A 231 12.98 -3.68 9.63
C CYS A 231 14.43 -3.27 9.79
N ALA A 232 15.33 -4.00 9.16
CA ALA A 232 16.76 -3.75 9.17
C ALA A 232 17.25 -3.58 7.74
N VAL A 233 18.04 -2.54 7.50
CA VAL A 233 18.75 -2.36 6.23
C VAL A 233 20.22 -2.71 6.44
N GLN A 234 20.70 -3.72 5.73
CA GLN A 234 22.08 -4.16 5.81
C GLN A 234 22.89 -3.58 4.65
N PHE A 235 23.90 -2.77 5.00
CA PHE A 235 24.91 -2.28 4.07
C PHE A 235 26.20 -3.08 4.28
N ALA A 236 26.42 -4.09 3.44
CA ALA A 236 27.69 -4.81 3.41
C ALA A 236 28.58 -4.26 2.28
N PRO A 237 29.86 -3.91 2.53
CA PRO A 237 30.71 -3.21 1.56
C PRO A 237 31.02 -4.02 0.28
N ASN A 238 30.74 -5.32 0.27
CA ASN A 238 30.95 -6.22 -0.87
C ASN A 238 29.65 -6.90 -1.36
N ASN A 239 28.49 -6.54 -0.81
CA ASN A 239 27.21 -7.14 -1.18
C ASN A 239 26.22 -6.06 -1.61
N THR A 240 25.19 -6.46 -2.35
CA THR A 240 24.04 -5.58 -2.59
C THR A 240 23.36 -5.23 -1.27
N VAL A 241 22.81 -4.02 -1.18
CA VAL A 241 22.08 -3.58 0.01
C VAL A 241 20.81 -4.43 0.13
N GLN A 242 20.53 -4.94 1.32
CA GLN A 242 19.38 -5.80 1.59
C GLN A 242 18.52 -5.21 2.69
N VAL A 243 17.21 -5.35 2.55
CA VAL A 243 16.22 -5.07 3.58
C VAL A 243 15.69 -6.39 4.10
N GLU A 244 15.72 -6.55 5.42
CA GLU A 244 15.10 -7.67 6.11
C GLU A 244 14.00 -7.13 7.02
N ALA A 245 12.80 -7.65 6.87
CA ALA A 245 11.64 -7.19 7.61
C ALA A 245 10.97 -8.37 8.32
N ASP A 246 10.83 -8.23 9.63
CA ASP A 246 10.12 -9.18 10.49
C ASP A 246 8.69 -8.66 10.73
N PHE A 247 7.72 -9.56 10.66
CA PHE A 247 6.32 -9.22 10.85
C PHE A 247 5.57 -10.29 11.64
N ILE A 248 4.48 -9.86 12.26
CA ILE A 248 3.52 -10.72 12.94
C ILE A 248 2.22 -10.69 12.17
N THR A 249 1.59 -11.84 11.98
CA THR A 249 0.28 -11.90 11.32
C THR A 249 -0.84 -11.75 12.34
N THR A 250 -1.84 -10.96 11.98
CA THR A 250 -3.07 -10.73 12.74
C THR A 250 -4.26 -11.21 11.94
N GLY A 251 -5.13 -12.03 12.55
CA GLY A 251 -6.27 -12.63 11.85
C GLY A 251 -5.92 -13.93 11.11
N LEU A 252 -6.87 -14.50 10.38
CA LEU A 252 -6.70 -15.83 9.77
C LEU A 252 -5.73 -15.79 8.58
N ILE A 253 -4.76 -16.71 8.57
CA ILE A 253 -3.91 -16.98 7.41
C ILE A 253 -4.67 -17.94 6.49
N GLN A 254 -4.93 -17.53 5.25
CA GLN A 254 -5.68 -18.34 4.29
C GLN A 254 -4.81 -18.65 3.07
N LEU A 255 -4.74 -19.92 2.68
CA LEU A 255 -4.24 -20.30 1.37
C LEU A 255 -5.38 -20.11 0.37
N ARG A 256 -5.16 -19.25 -0.62
CA ARG A 256 -6.09 -19.02 -1.73
C ARG A 256 -5.46 -19.52 -3.01
N MET A 257 -6.31 -20.05 -3.88
CA MET A 257 -5.94 -20.51 -5.21
C MET A 257 -6.88 -19.82 -6.18
N ASN A 258 -6.33 -19.05 -7.10
CA ASN A 258 -7.04 -18.56 -8.26
C ASN A 258 -6.66 -19.46 -9.44
N LEU A 259 -7.57 -20.34 -9.83
CA LEU A 259 -7.34 -21.34 -10.89
C LEU A 259 -8.02 -20.95 -12.21
N GLU A 260 -8.71 -19.81 -12.23
CA GLU A 260 -9.43 -19.33 -13.42
C GLU A 260 -9.07 -17.87 -13.71
N THR A 261 -8.80 -17.57 -14.98
CA THR A 261 -8.38 -16.25 -15.45
C THR A 261 -9.51 -15.20 -15.35
N GLU A 262 -10.77 -15.62 -15.21
CA GLU A 262 -11.90 -14.70 -15.14
C GLU A 262 -12.37 -14.51 -13.71
N SER A 263 -12.37 -13.24 -13.26
CA SER A 263 -13.08 -12.83 -12.04
C SER A 263 -14.58 -12.95 -12.25
N LYS A 264 -15.10 -14.17 -12.37
CA LYS A 264 -16.53 -14.42 -12.40
C LYS A 264 -17.08 -14.13 -11.02
N ALA A 265 -17.95 -13.12 -10.93
CA ALA A 265 -18.92 -13.10 -9.84
C ALA A 265 -19.66 -14.44 -9.89
N LEU A 266 -19.67 -15.20 -8.80
CA LEU A 266 -20.38 -16.49 -8.74
C LEU A 266 -21.87 -16.23 -8.97
N GLN A 267 -22.32 -16.44 -10.20
CA GLN A 267 -23.72 -16.45 -10.57
C GLN A 267 -24.20 -17.90 -10.68
N GLU A 268 -25.41 -18.14 -10.19
CA GLU A 268 -26.08 -19.45 -10.26
C GLU A 268 -26.55 -19.81 -11.68
N ASN A 269 -26.47 -18.87 -12.63
CA ASN A 269 -26.87 -19.04 -14.02
C ASN A 269 -25.92 -18.29 -14.96
N ASP A 270 -25.68 -18.86 -16.15
CA ASP A 270 -24.85 -18.35 -17.25
C ASP A 270 -25.36 -17.02 -17.89
N SER A 271 -26.04 -16.16 -17.14
CA SER A 271 -26.61 -14.90 -17.65
C SER A 271 -25.78 -13.69 -17.22
N GLU A 272 -25.48 -12.80 -18.17
CA GLU A 272 -24.72 -11.57 -17.93
C GLU A 272 -25.33 -10.67 -16.84
N LEU A 273 -24.48 -10.11 -15.98
CA LEU A 273 -24.83 -9.09 -15.00
C LEU A 273 -24.95 -7.72 -15.66
N LEU A 274 -26.18 -7.25 -15.83
CA LEU A 274 -26.46 -5.85 -16.16
C LEU A 274 -26.46 -5.03 -14.85
N LEU A 275 -25.53 -4.09 -14.73
CA LEU A 275 -25.55 -3.08 -13.67
C LEU A 275 -26.50 -1.94 -14.08
N GLU A 276 -27.48 -1.62 -13.23
CA GLU A 276 -28.35 -0.46 -13.41
C GLU A 276 -27.60 0.84 -13.05
N GLN A 277 -26.62 1.21 -13.88
CA GLN A 277 -26.11 2.58 -13.90
C GLN A 277 -25.50 2.91 -15.29
N GLY A 278 -26.34 3.45 -16.16
CA GLY A 278 -25.94 4.01 -17.45
C GLY A 278 -26.09 3.02 -18.62
N THR A 279 -26.89 3.42 -19.58
CA THR A 279 -27.47 2.61 -20.67
C THR A 279 -26.48 2.04 -21.71
N ASP A 280 -25.15 2.10 -21.47
CA ASP A 280 -24.13 1.72 -22.46
C ASP A 280 -22.92 0.93 -21.91
N ASN A 281 -22.93 0.50 -20.64
CA ASN A 281 -21.81 -0.28 -20.08
C ASN A 281 -22.17 -1.77 -19.95
N ALA A 282 -21.92 -2.54 -21.00
CA ALA A 282 -21.80 -3.99 -20.90
C ALA A 282 -20.35 -4.36 -20.55
N VAL A 283 -20.14 -5.24 -19.57
CA VAL A 283 -18.82 -5.83 -19.33
C VAL A 283 -18.61 -6.89 -20.41
N LEU A 284 -17.75 -6.58 -21.39
CA LEU A 284 -17.25 -7.55 -22.35
C LEU A 284 -16.34 -8.54 -21.61
N LEU A 285 -16.82 -9.77 -21.45
CA LEU A 285 -16.00 -10.94 -21.17
C LEU A 285 -15.75 -11.62 -22.53
N ASP A 286 -14.54 -11.47 -23.06
CA ASP A 286 -14.17 -11.97 -24.39
C ASP A 286 -13.73 -13.46 -24.34
N PRO A 287 -13.94 -14.20 -25.43
CA PRO A 287 -14.45 -15.58 -25.48
C PRO A 287 -13.53 -16.73 -25.04
#